data_AF-X0X742-F1
#
_entry.id   AF-X0X742-F1
#
_cell.length_a   1.000
_cell.length_b   1.000
_cell.length_c   1.000
_cell.angle_alpha   90.00
_cell.angle_beta   90.00
_cell.angle_gamma   90.00
#
_symmetry.space_group_name_H-M   'P 1'
#
loop_
_entity.id
_entity.type
_entity.pdbx_description
1 polymer ?
#
loop_
_entity_poly.entity_id
_entity_poly.type
_entity_poly.pdbx_seq_one_letter_code
_entity_poly.pdbx_strand_id
1 'polypeptide(L)'
;MHQILQNLKTGKLELADVPPPVVQPGCLLIQTRCSLISSGTERMLVSFAKSNLINKARQQPEKVKQVIDKMKTDGILPTIHTVFSRLDEPLPLGYCNCGTVVEVGDGVE
;
A
#
# COMPACT_ATOMS: atom_id res chain seq x y z
N MET A 1 -7.86 0.77 -15.87
CA MET A 1 -6.49 0.23 -15.72
C MET A 1 -6.46 -0.61 -14.46
N HIS A 2 -5.65 -1.66 -14.41
CA HIS A 2 -5.68 -2.55 -13.25
C HIS A 2 -4.66 -2.15 -12.18
N GLN A 3 -5.07 -2.22 -10.92
CA GLN A 3 -4.23 -2.00 -9.75
C GLN A 3 -4.38 -3.17 -8.78
N ILE A 4 -3.27 -3.65 -8.21
CA ILE A 4 -3.29 -4.70 -7.20
C ILE A 4 -3.35 -4.04 -5.83
N LEU A 5 -4.44 -4.28 -5.11
CA LEU A 5 -4.68 -3.81 -3.76
C LEU A 5 -4.56 -4.96 -2.76
N GLN A 6 -4.04 -4.65 -1.58
CA GLN A 6 -3.90 -5.58 -0.48
C GLN A 6 -4.58 -5.03 0.77
N ASN A 7 -5.42 -5.86 1.40
CA ASN A 7 -5.99 -5.55 2.70
C ASN A 7 -5.12 -6.18 3.81
N LEU A 8 -4.54 -5.36 4.69
CA LEU A 8 -3.64 -5.85 5.74
C LEU A 8 -4.37 -6.62 6.85
N LYS A 9 -5.64 -6.33 7.09
CA LYS A 9 -6.47 -7.01 8.10
C LYS A 9 -6.76 -8.46 7.72
N THR A 10 -7.11 -8.69 6.45
CA THR A 10 -7.56 -10.00 5.94
C THR A 10 -6.49 -10.74 5.14
N GLY A 11 -5.46 -10.05 4.65
CA GLY A 11 -4.45 -10.61 3.75
C GLY A 11 -4.95 -10.86 2.33
N LYS A 12 -6.18 -10.43 1.99
CA LYS A 12 -6.74 -10.58 0.65
C LYS A 12 -6.05 -9.64 -0.34
N LEU A 13 -5.89 -10.14 -1.55
CA LEU A 13 -5.47 -9.37 -2.72
C LEU A 13 -6.67 -9.16 -3.63
N GLU A 14 -6.77 -7.97 -4.19
CA GLU A 14 -7.81 -7.55 -5.11
C GLU A 14 -7.16 -6.92 -6.34
N LEU A 15 -7.66 -7.26 -7.52
CA LEU A 15 -7.31 -6.57 -8.76
C LEU A 15 -8.42 -5.57 -9.06
N ALA A 16 -8.23 -4.32 -8.65
CA ALA A 16 -9.18 -3.25 -8.88
C ALA A 16 -9.02 -2.71 -10.30
N ASP A 17 -10.14 -2.48 -11.00
CA ASP A 17 -10.15 -1.66 -12.21
C ASP A 17 -10.42 -0.21 -11.81
N VAL A 18 -9.44 0.64 -12.09
CA VAL A 18 -9.44 2.06 -11.72
C VAL A 18 -9.31 2.92 -12.98
N PRO A 19 -9.83 4.15 -12.99
CA PRO A 19 -9.66 5.03 -14.15
C PRO A 19 -8.18 5.25 -14.47
N PRO A 20 -7.80 5.38 -15.76
CA PRO A 20 -6.46 5.84 -16.12
C PRO A 20 -6.18 7.20 -15.48
N PRO A 21 -4.94 7.46 -15.02
CA PRO A 21 -4.57 8.76 -14.48
C PRO A 21 -4.59 9.82 -15.58
N VAL A 22 -4.89 11.06 -15.19
CA VAL A 22 -4.75 12.24 -16.05
C VAL A 22 -3.33 12.79 -15.87
N VAL A 23 -2.64 13.11 -16.96
CA VAL A 23 -1.29 13.69 -16.87
C VAL A 23 -1.33 14.97 -16.02
N GLN A 24 -0.36 15.11 -15.12
CA GLN A 24 -0.18 16.29 -14.29
C GLN A 24 1.09 17.02 -14.72
N PRO A 25 1.22 18.34 -14.45
CA PRO A 25 2.48 19.05 -14.64
C PRO A 25 3.65 18.32 -13.96
N GLY A 26 4.80 18.25 -14.63
CA GLY A 26 5.98 17.52 -14.15
C GLY A 26 5.88 15.99 -14.17
N CYS A 27 4.84 15.42 -14.80
CA CYS A 27 4.63 13.97 -14.89
C CYS A 27 4.54 13.48 -16.35
N LEU A 28 4.82 12.18 -16.54
CA LEU A 28 4.60 11.47 -17.79
C LEU A 28 3.40 10.52 -17.66
N LEU A 29 2.57 10.44 -18.69
CA LEU A 29 1.57 9.37 -18.80
C LEU A 29 2.17 8.22 -19.60
N ILE A 30 2.29 7.05 -18.98
CA ILE A 30 2.88 5.85 -19.59
C ILE A 30 1.80 4.81 -19.84
N GLN A 31 1.57 4.48 -21.11
CA GLN A 31 0.80 3.29 -21.47
C GLN A 31 1.61 2.05 -21.14
N THR A 32 1.23 1.38 -20.05
CA THR A 32 1.91 0.19 -19.54
C THR A 32 1.82 -0.96 -20.54
N ARG A 33 2.96 -1.57 -20.87
CA ARG A 33 3.04 -2.80 -21.70
C ARG A 33 3.32 -4.02 -20.83
N CYS A 34 4.16 -3.86 -19.82
CA CYS A 34 4.42 -4.89 -18.83
C CYS A 34 4.67 -4.28 -17.45
N SER A 35 4.33 -5.06 -16.43
CA SER A 35 4.60 -4.75 -15.03
C SER A 35 5.32 -5.93 -14.38
N LEU A 36 6.24 -5.64 -13.46
CA LEU A 36 6.97 -6.65 -12.71
C LEU A 36 6.83 -6.38 -11.21
N ILE A 37 6.38 -7.40 -10.47
CA ILE A 37 6.34 -7.38 -9.01
C ILE A 37 7.64 -7.97 -8.48
N SER A 38 8.30 -7.30 -7.53
CA SER A 38 9.51 -7.84 -6.95
C SER A 38 9.20 -9.08 -6.11
N SER A 39 10.04 -10.11 -6.26
CA SER A 39 9.87 -11.39 -5.58
C SER A 39 10.20 -11.33 -4.09
N GLY A 40 10.82 -10.24 -3.62
CA GLY A 40 11.32 -10.06 -2.25
C GLY A 40 10.39 -9.18 -1.42
N THR A 41 10.46 -7.86 -1.61
CA THR A 41 9.77 -6.86 -0.78
C THR A 41 8.26 -7.05 -0.78
N GLU A 42 7.65 -7.19 -1.96
CA GLU A 42 6.20 -7.38 -2.08
C GLU A 42 5.78 -8.74 -1.54
N ARG A 43 6.61 -9.79 -1.71
CA ARG A 43 6.35 -11.09 -1.07
C ARG A 43 6.37 -10.99 0.46
N MET A 44 7.30 -10.22 1.02
CA MET A 44 7.36 -9.96 2.46
C MET A 44 6.11 -9.23 2.93
N LEU A 45 5.68 -8.19 2.22
CA LEU A 45 4.48 -7.42 2.53
C LEU A 45 3.22 -8.30 2.46
N VAL A 46 3.11 -9.13 1.43
CA VAL A 46 2.01 -10.11 1.30
C VAL A 46 2.00 -11.12 2.44
N SER A 47 3.18 -11.61 2.84
CA SER A 47 3.31 -12.55 3.95
C SER A 47 2.93 -11.89 5.28
N PHE A 48 3.34 -10.64 5.49
CA PHE A 48 2.93 -9.84 6.64
C PHE A 48 1.40 -9.67 6.67
N ALA A 49 0.78 -9.27 5.56
CA ALA A 49 -0.66 -9.07 5.46
C ALA A 49 -1.46 -10.35 5.81
N LYS A 50 -0.99 -11.51 5.33
CA LYS A 50 -1.60 -12.83 5.61
C LYS A 50 -1.40 -13.33 7.06
N SER A 51 -0.49 -12.74 7.83
CA SER A 51 -0.22 -13.18 9.20
C SER A 51 -1.31 -12.72 10.18
N ASN A 52 -1.47 -13.39 11.32
CA ASN A 52 -2.40 -12.95 12.36
C ASN A 52 -1.86 -11.72 13.14
N LEU A 53 -2.72 -11.06 13.93
CA LEU A 53 -2.34 -9.85 14.68
C LEU A 53 -1.14 -10.05 15.61
N ILE A 54 -1.01 -11.22 16.24
CA ILE A 54 0.12 -11.53 17.14
C ILE A 54 1.43 -11.56 16.35
N ASN A 55 1.44 -12.22 15.20
CA ASN A 55 2.60 -12.28 14.32
C ASN A 55 2.94 -10.91 13.72
N LYS A 56 1.93 -10.11 13.36
CA LYS A 56 2.13 -8.72 12.93
C LYS A 56 2.81 -7.88 14.02
N ALA A 57 2.34 -8.01 15.26
CA ALA A 57 2.93 -7.33 16.42
C ALA A 57 4.38 -7.76 16.69
N ARG A 58 4.68 -9.07 16.57
CA ARG A 58 6.04 -9.60 16.70
C ARG A 58 6.99 -9.12 15.60
N GLN A 59 6.49 -8.97 14.37
CA GLN A 59 7.29 -8.49 13.23
C GLN A 59 7.54 -6.98 13.30
N GLN A 60 6.68 -6.20 13.96
CA GLN A 60 6.84 -4.76 14.11
C GLN A 60 6.79 -4.31 15.58
N PRO A 61 7.80 -4.66 16.39
CA PRO A 61 7.83 -4.32 17.82
C PRO A 61 7.83 -2.81 18.08
N GLU A 62 8.44 -2.02 17.20
CA GLU A 62 8.43 -0.56 17.30
C GLU A 62 7.02 0.02 17.10
N LYS A 63 6.18 -0.59 16.24
CA LYS A 63 4.77 -0.19 16.13
C LYS A 63 3.97 -0.54 17.36
N VAL A 64 4.30 -1.64 18.05
CA VAL A 64 3.65 -1.99 19.33
C VAL A 64 3.94 -0.92 20.38
N LYS A 65 5.19 -0.45 20.48
CA LYS A 65 5.54 0.68 21.37
C LYS A 65 4.74 1.94 21.02
N GLN A 66 4.69 2.30 19.74
CA GLN A 66 3.89 3.45 19.27
C GLN A 66 2.40 3.33 19.66
N VAL A 67 1.81 2.14 19.56
CA VAL A 67 0.43 1.89 19.98
C VAL A 67 0.27 2.07 21.48
N ILE A 68 1.19 1.54 22.30
CA ILE A 68 1.14 1.69 23.76
C ILE A 68 1.27 3.17 24.15
N ASP A 69 2.17 3.91 23.51
CA ASP A 69 2.35 5.33 23.80
C ASP A 69 1.11 6.14 23.40
N LYS A 70 0.50 5.83 22.24
CA LYS A 70 -0.78 6.42 21.83
C LYS A 70 -1.92 6.07 22.76
N MET A 71 -1.97 4.86 23.32
CA MET A 71 -2.98 4.51 24.31
C MET A 71 -2.87 5.39 25.57
N LYS A 72 -1.64 5.77 25.96
CA LYS A 72 -1.40 6.66 27.11
C LYS A 72 -1.79 8.11 26.81
N THR A 73 -1.56 8.60 25.59
CA THR A 73 -1.84 10.00 25.21
C THR A 73 -3.28 10.23 24.75
N ASP A 74 -3.78 9.37 23.87
CA ASP A 74 -5.04 9.55 23.13
C ASP A 74 -6.17 8.69 23.72
N GLY A 75 -5.84 7.77 24.62
CA GLY A 75 -6.75 6.79 25.20
C GLY A 75 -6.87 5.49 24.40
N ILE A 76 -7.40 4.46 25.06
CA ILE A 76 -7.44 3.09 24.53
C ILE A 76 -8.37 2.97 23.32
N LEU A 77 -9.63 3.41 23.43
CA LEU A 77 -10.61 3.26 22.36
C LEU A 77 -10.20 4.00 21.07
N PRO A 78 -9.79 5.28 21.11
CA PRO A 78 -9.35 6.00 19.90
C PRO A 78 -8.14 5.36 19.24
N THR A 79 -7.21 4.82 20.04
CA THR A 79 -6.02 4.14 19.52
C THR A 79 -6.39 2.83 18.82
N ILE A 80 -7.26 2.02 19.42
CA ILE A 80 -7.75 0.78 18.81
C ILE A 80 -8.45 1.06 17.48
N HIS A 81 -9.34 2.07 17.45
CA HIS A 81 -9.98 2.49 16.20
C HIS A 81 -8.96 2.87 15.13
N THR A 82 -7.96 3.67 15.50
CA THR A 82 -6.88 4.07 14.58
C THR A 82 -6.13 2.86 14.01
N VAL A 83 -5.78 1.89 14.86
CA VAL A 83 -5.09 0.67 14.40
C VAL A 83 -5.95 -0.12 13.43
N PHE A 84 -7.23 -0.35 13.75
CA PHE A 84 -8.10 -1.13 12.87
C PHE A 84 -8.41 -0.40 11.56
N SER A 85 -8.59 0.92 11.58
CA SER A 85 -8.75 1.70 10.35
C SER A 85 -7.52 1.59 9.45
N ARG A 86 -6.32 1.65 10.01
CA ARG A 86 -5.06 1.46 9.26
C ARG A 86 -4.91 0.06 8.69
N LEU A 87 -5.35 -0.96 9.41
CA LEU A 87 -5.28 -2.34 8.93
C LEU A 87 -6.32 -2.63 7.83
N ASP A 88 -7.46 -1.93 7.84
CA ASP A 88 -8.50 -2.08 6.83
C ASP A 88 -8.26 -1.26 5.56
N GLU A 89 -7.39 -0.25 5.62
CA GLU A 89 -7.00 0.58 4.49
C GLU A 89 -6.43 -0.28 3.36
N PRO A 90 -7.03 -0.27 2.14
CA PRO A 90 -6.48 -0.96 0.99
C PRO A 90 -5.14 -0.36 0.61
N LEU A 91 -4.08 -1.17 0.61
CA LEU A 91 -2.73 -0.74 0.25
C LEU A 91 -2.38 -1.19 -1.17
N PRO A 92 -1.93 -0.28 -2.04
CA PRO A 92 -1.42 -0.68 -3.34
C PRO A 92 -0.08 -1.41 -3.19
N LEU A 93 0.12 -2.46 -3.99
CA LEU A 93 1.44 -3.08 -4.12
C LEU A 93 2.33 -2.29 -5.08
N GLY A 94 3.62 -2.25 -4.78
CA GLY A 94 4.63 -1.73 -5.68
C GLY A 94 4.88 -2.67 -6.87
N TYR A 95 5.15 -2.09 -8.03
CA TYR A 95 5.61 -2.83 -9.21
C TYR A 95 6.39 -1.91 -10.14
N CYS A 96 7.39 -2.48 -10.79
CA CYS A 96 8.09 -1.80 -11.88
C CYS A 96 7.15 -1.69 -13.08
N ASN A 97 7.18 -0.55 -13.74
CA ASN A 97 6.39 -0.27 -14.94
C ASN A 97 7.32 -0.15 -16.15
N CYS A 98 6.96 -0.79 -17.25
CA CYS A 98 7.59 -0.54 -18.54
C CYS A 98 6.50 -0.38 -19.61
N GLY A 99 6.66 0.65 -20.44
CA GLY A 99 5.64 1.05 -21.40
C GLY A 99 6.11 2.19 -22.28
N THR A 100 5.14 2.78 -22.98
CA THR A 100 5.39 3.89 -23.91
C THR A 100 4.82 5.16 -23.31
N VAL A 101 5.58 6.25 -23.36
CA VAL A 101 5.07 7.59 -23.01
C VAL A 101 4.03 7.98 -24.06
N VAL A 102 2.81 8.27 -23.62
CA VAL A 102 1.68 8.67 -24.48
C VAL A 102 1.26 10.12 -24.27
N GLU A 103 1.67 10.73 -23.16
CA GLU A 103 1.44 12.14 -22.85
C GLU A 103 2.58 12.67 -21.97
N VAL A 104 2.93 13.94 -22.16
CA VAL A 104 3.98 14.64 -21.42
C VAL A 104 3.32 15.85 -20.76
N GLY A 105 3.36 15.92 -19.43
CA GLY A 105 2.83 17.05 -18.69
C GLY A 105 3.73 18.28 -18.81
N ASP A 106 3.14 19.47 -18.63
CA ASP A 106 3.87 20.73 -18.69
C ASP A 106 5.07 20.73 -17.73
N GLY A 107 6.22 21.24 -18.21
CA GLY A 107 7.43 21.40 -17.41
C GLY A 107 8.30 20.14 -17.24
N VAL A 108 8.06 19.08 -18.02
CA VAL A 108 8.96 17.93 -18.13
C VAL A 108 10.04 18.22 -19.18
N GLU A 109 11.32 18.10 -18.79
CA GLU A 109 12.52 18.27 -19.65
C GLU A 109 13.19 16.92 -20.00
#